data_AF-X1RCK8-F1
#
_entry.id   AF-X1RCK8-F1
#
_cell.length_a   1.000
_cell.length_b   1.000
_cell.length_c   1.000
_cell.angle_alpha   90.00
_cell.angle_beta   90.00
_cell.angle_gamma   90.00
#
_symmetry.space_group_name_H-M   'P 1'
#
loop_
_entity.id
_entity.type
_entity.pdbx_description
1 polymer ?
#
loop_
_entity_poly.entity_id
_entity_poly.type
_entity_poly.pdbx_seq_one_letter_code
_entity_poly.pdbx_strand_id
1 'polypeptide(L)' 'MDEMTEKLFWNNPYDTHFEAKIIKITENGIILDRTLFYPQGGGQVSDKGKLDKEGLVLKVESVSKYY' A
#
# COMPACT_ATOMS: atom_id res chain seq x y z
N MET A 1 12.49 -0.61 16.09
CA MET A 1 11.34 -1.54 16.05
C MET A 1 10.91 -1.59 14.59
N ASP A 2 10.84 -2.77 14.00
CA ASP A 2 10.26 -2.95 12.68
C ASP A 2 8.77 -2.57 12.81
N GLU A 3 8.43 -1.33 12.44
CA GLU A 3 7.04 -0.88 12.47
C GLU A 3 6.28 -1.62 11.38
N MET A 4 5.34 -2.46 11.80
CA MET A 4 4.44 -3.16 10.91
C MET A 4 3.54 -2.16 10.20
N THR A 5 3.35 -2.32 8.88
CA THR A 5 2.39 -1.51 8.12
C THR A 5 0.98 -1.65 8.71
N GLU A 6 0.37 -0.52 9.08
CA GLU A 6 -1.03 -0.47 9.53
C GLU A 6 -1.98 -0.75 8.35
N LYS A 7 -2.90 -1.69 8.55
CA LYS A 7 -3.83 -2.17 7.53
C LYS A 7 -5.17 -1.44 7.68
N LEU A 8 -5.29 -0.28 7.05
CA LEU A 8 -6.46 0.59 7.17
C LEU A 8 -7.76 -0.06 6.67
N PHE A 9 -7.65 -0.97 5.70
CA PHE A 9 -8.78 -1.67 5.08
C PHE A 9 -9.58 -2.56 6.05
N TRP A 10 -9.03 -2.92 7.21
CA TRP A 10 -9.80 -3.65 8.24
C TRP A 10 -10.80 -2.76 8.97
N ASN A 11 -10.45 -1.49 9.16
CA ASN A 11 -11.26 -0.54 9.92
C ASN A 11 -12.22 0.21 9.00
N ASN A 12 -11.77 0.59 7.80
CA ASN A 12 -12.53 1.38 6.84
C ASN A 12 -12.49 0.73 5.44
N PRO A 13 -13.21 -0.39 5.22
CA PRO A 13 -13.09 -1.18 3.98
C PRO A 13 -13.64 -0.48 2.73
N TYR A 14 -14.42 0.59 2.88
CA TYR A 14 -14.99 1.36 1.76
C TYR A 14 -14.19 2.62 1.42
N ASP A 15 -13.19 2.97 2.23
CA ASP A 15 -12.34 4.11 1.93
C ASP A 15 -11.44 3.78 0.73
N THR A 16 -11.22 4.78 -0.11
CA THR A 16 -10.42 4.63 -1.35
C THR A 16 -9.24 5.58 -1.40
N HIS A 17 -9.10 6.45 -0.40
CA HIS A 17 -8.07 7.49 -0.32
C HIS A 17 -7.47 7.50 1.09
N PHE A 18 -6.14 7.59 1.17
CA PHE A 18 -5.41 7.67 2.43
C PHE A 18 -4.09 8.41 2.23
N GLU A 19 -3.55 8.95 3.33
CA GLU A 19 -2.20 9.49 3.38
C GLU A 19 -1.29 8.51 4.11
N ALA A 20 -0.06 8.34 3.62
CA ALA A 20 0.94 7.48 4.23
C ALA A 20 2.34 8.05 4.06
N LYS A 21 3.27 7.58 4.89
CA LYS A 21 4.70 7.87 4.76
C LYS A 21 5.39 6.71 4.06
N ILE A 22 6.31 7.05 3.17
CA ILE A 22 7.23 6.07 2.61
C ILE A 22 8.24 5.73 3.70
N ILE A 23 8.23 4.47 4.15
CA ILE A 23 9.23 3.94 5.09
C ILE A 23 10.50 3.58 4.32
N LYS A 24 10.36 2.94 3.15
CA LYS A 24 11.48 2.45 2.36
C LYS A 24 11.14 2.37 0.89
N ILE A 25 12.14 2.62 0.05
CA ILE A 25 12.09 2.34 -1.39
C ILE A 25 13.09 1.22 -1.66
N THR A 26 12.66 0.21 -2.40
CA THR A 26 13.48 -0.93 -2.80
C THR A 26 13.41 -1.10 -4.31
N GLU A 27 14.24 -1.97 -4.86
CA GLU A 27 14.15 -2.37 -6.29
C GLU A 27 12.78 -2.97 -6.65
N ASN A 28 12.07 -3.56 -5.68
CA ASN A 28 10.80 -4.25 -5.90
C ASN A 28 9.58 -3.37 -5.64
N GLY A 29 9.76 -2.15 -5.12
CA GLY A 29 8.66 -1.23 -4.85
C GLY A 29 8.82 -0.39 -3.58
N ILE A 30 7.70 0.18 -3.15
CA ILE A 30 7.60 1.17 -2.07
C ILE A 30 6.93 0.51 -0.85
N ILE A 31 7.52 0.68 0.32
CA ILE A 31 6.97 0.25 1.60
C ILE A 31 6.40 1.46 2.33
N LEU A 32 5.14 1.34 2.75
CA LEU A 32 4.39 2.39 3.46
C LEU A 32 4.18 2.03 4.92
N ASP A 33 4.03 3.05 5.77
CA ASP A 33 3.66 2.89 7.18
C ASP A 33 2.22 2.42 7.38
N ARG A 34 1.34 2.73 6.43
CA ARG A 34 -0.06 2.29 6.42
C ARG A 34 -0.61 2.22 5.01
N THR A 35 -1.67 1.42 4.82
CA THR A 35 -2.26 1.25 3.49
C THR A 35 -3.73 0.85 3.53
N LEU A 36 -4.52 1.39 2.59
CA LEU A 36 -5.83 0.84 2.21
C LEU A 36 -5.73 -0.23 1.11
N PHE A 37 -4.61 -0.32 0.38
CA PHE A 37 -4.43 -1.36 -0.63
C PHE A 37 -4.35 -2.74 0.02
N TYR A 38 -5.27 -3.61 -0.34
CA TYR A 38 -5.26 -5.00 0.06
C TYR A 38 -4.20 -5.80 -0.72
N PRO A 39 -3.28 -6.50 -0.05
CA PRO A 39 -2.25 -7.29 -0.71
C PRO A 39 -2.82 -8.58 -1.30
N GLN A 40 -2.19 -9.08 -2.35
CA GLN A 40 -2.54 -10.38 -2.94
C GLN A 40 -2.43 -11.50 -1.88
N GLY A 41 -3.39 -12.43 -1.89
CA GLY A 41 -3.40 -13.57 -0.97
C GLY A 41 -4.69 -14.40 -1.02
N GLY A 42 -4.59 -15.68 -0.68
CA GLY A 42 -5.77 -16.58 -0.61
C GLY A 42 -6.50 -16.78 -1.94
N GLY A 43 -5.81 -16.63 -3.07
CA GLY A 43 -6.40 -16.67 -4.41
C GLY A 43 -7.01 -15.34 -4.87
N GLN A 44 -7.07 -14.32 -4.01
CA GLN A 44 -7.53 -12.98 -4.36
C GLN A 44 -6.38 -12.16 -4.95
N VAL A 45 -6.64 -11.49 -6.08
CA VAL A 45 -5.73 -10.51 -6.69
C VAL A 45 -5.63 -9.26 -5.80
N SER A 46 -4.47 -8.61 -5.79
CA SER A 46 -4.30 -7.37 -5.02
C SER A 46 -5.12 -6.22 -5.58
N ASP A 47 -5.32 -5.21 -4.74
CA ASP A 47 -5.85 -3.93 -5.19
C ASP A 47 -4.91 -3.22 -6.16
N LYS A 48 -5.50 -2.34 -6.95
CA LYS A 48 -4.81 -1.45 -7.89
C LYS A 48 -5.18 0.00 -7.60
N GLY A 49 -4.31 0.92 -7.98
CA GLY A 49 -4.60 2.34 -7.85
C GLY A 49 -3.40 3.22 -8.17
N LYS A 50 -3.24 4.30 -7.40
CA LYS A 50 -2.16 5.26 -7.59
C LYS A 50 -1.64 5.81 -6.27
N LEU A 51 -0.36 6.14 -6.25
CA LEU A 51 0.26 7.00 -5.25
C LEU A 51 0.54 8.35 -5.90
N ASP A 52 0.16 9.43 -5.24
CA ASP A 52 0.41 10.81 -5.69
C ASP A 52 1.32 11.50 -4.66
N LYS A 53 2.37 12.15 -5.14
CA LYS A 53 3.22 13.02 -4.32
C LYS A 53 3.72 14.19 -5.15
N GLU A 54 3.30 15.40 -4.82
CA GLU A 54 3.81 16.65 -5.41
C GLU A 54 3.84 16.65 -6.94
N GLY A 55 2.78 16.12 -7.57
CA GLY A 55 2.66 16.03 -9.03
C GLY A 55 3.34 14.81 -9.66
N LEU A 56 4.03 13.98 -8.89
CA LEU A 56 4.45 12.65 -9.32
C LEU A 56 3.33 11.64 -9.01
N VAL A 57 2.78 11.05 -10.07
CA VAL A 57 1.78 9.97 -9.96
C VAL A 57 2.40 8.64 -10.36
N LEU A 58 2.43 7.70 -9.42
CA LEU A 58 2.87 6.33 -9.65
C LEU A 58 1.66 5.40 -9.66
N LYS A 59 1.56 4.53 -10.67
CA LYS A 59 0.54 3.48 -10.70
C LYS A 59 0.93 2.34 -9.77
N VAL A 60 -0.04 1.86 -9.01
CA VAL A 60 0.07 0.65 -8.19
C VAL A 60 -0.57 -0.48 -8.99
N GLU A 61 0.26 -1.35 -9.58
CA GLU A 61 -0.19 -2.50 -10.36
C GLU A 61 -0.35 -3.78 -9.53
N SER A 62 0.46 -3.91 -8.47
CA SER A 62 0.41 -5.04 -7.54
C SER A 62 0.78 -4.61 -6.12
N VAL A 63 0.26 -5.34 -5.14
CA VAL A 63 0.51 -5.11 -3.72
C VAL A 63 0.78 -6.46 -3.07
N SER A 64 1.89 -6.57 -2.35
CA SER A 64 2.32 -7.79 -1.67
C SER A 64 2.75 -7.50 -0.23
N LYS A 65 2.81 -8.55 0.58
CA LYS A 65 3.41 -8.47 1.91
C LYS A 65 4.94 -8.55 1.75
N TYR A 66 5.64 -7.59 2.33
CA TYR A 66 7.10 -7.60 2.42
C TYR A 66 7.50 -8.30 3.73
N TYR A 67 8.39 -9.29 3.66
CA TYR A 67 8.92 -10.06 4.79
C TYR A 67 10.41 -9.80 4.96
#